data_AF-I5C6X9-F1
#
_entry.id   AF-I5C6X9-F1
#
_cell.length_a   1.000
_cell.length_b   1.000
_cell.length_c   1.000
_cell.angle_alpha   90.00
_cell.angle_beta   90.00
_cell.angle_gamma   90.00
#
_symmetry.space_group_name_H-M   'P 1'
#
loop_
_entity.id
_entity.type
_entity.pdbx_description
1 polymer ?
#
loop_
_entity_poly.entity_id
_entity_poly.type
_entity_poly.pdbx_seq_one_letter_code
_entity_poly.pdbx_strand_id
1 'polypeptide(L)'
;MEKHYWSRLTRAMVVPVRLSFLFFLIFLVQVSFNVDLGFLGIYPQKLIHLPGIFLAPFIHGNIYHLLANLAPFLILTTTLYFFYDRVADKVFWSVYLITNLIVWVIGRRIFILGLRGSCTAWPAF
;
A
#
# COMPACT_ATOMS: atom_id res chain seq x y z
N MET A 1 -15.56 12.51 -29.46
CA MET A 1 -14.29 12.17 -28.77
C MET A 1 -14.40 12.31 -27.25
N GLU A 2 -15.02 13.38 -26.74
CA GLU A 2 -15.13 13.66 -25.30
C GLU A 2 -15.81 12.55 -24.47
N LYS A 3 -16.98 12.03 -24.89
CA LYS A 3 -17.69 10.94 -24.17
C LYS A 3 -16.84 9.67 -24.02
N HIS A 4 -16.02 9.35 -25.01
CA HIS A 4 -15.14 8.17 -24.96
C HIS A 4 -14.02 8.37 -23.93
N TYR A 5 -13.44 9.57 -23.85
CA TYR A 5 -12.42 9.91 -22.86
C TYR A 5 -12.92 9.76 -21.42
N TRP A 6 -14.05 10.40 -21.08
CA TRP A 6 -14.63 10.32 -19.74
C TRP A 6 -15.00 8.88 -19.34
N SER A 7 -15.50 8.07 -20.28
CA SER A 7 -15.80 6.65 -20.03
C SER A 7 -14.54 5.82 -19.74
N ARG A 8 -13.38 6.20 -20.29
CA ARG A 8 -12.11 5.53 -20.02
C ARG A 8 -11.56 5.96 -18.67
N LEU A 9 -11.61 7.26 -18.38
CA LEU A 9 -11.15 7.81 -17.10
C LEU A 9 -11.92 7.20 -15.92
N THR A 10 -13.26 7.19 -16.00
CA THR A 10 -14.10 6.60 -14.96
C THR A 10 -13.79 5.13 -14.71
N ARG A 11 -13.58 4.33 -15.78
CA ARG A 11 -13.15 2.93 -15.65
C ARG A 11 -11.76 2.79 -15.03
N ALA A 12 -10.82 3.64 -15.42
CA ALA A 12 -9.45 3.62 -14.89
C ALA A 12 -9.39 3.95 -13.39
N MET A 13 -10.31 4.77 -12.90
CA MET A 13 -10.39 5.13 -11.48
C MET A 13 -11.00 4.03 -10.58
N VAL A 14 -11.68 3.03 -11.14
CA VAL A 14 -12.41 2.02 -10.34
C VAL A 14 -11.48 1.26 -9.39
N VAL A 15 -10.37 0.73 -9.92
CA VAL A 15 -9.41 -0.05 -9.13
C VAL A 15 -8.74 0.81 -8.04
N PRO A 16 -8.10 1.96 -8.35
CA PRO A 16 -7.45 2.76 -7.33
C PRO A 16 -8.42 3.31 -6.29
N VAL A 17 -9.64 3.72 -6.66
CA VAL A 17 -10.62 4.20 -5.67
C VAL A 17 -11.03 3.07 -4.71
N ARG A 18 -11.26 1.85 -5.20
CA ARG A 18 -11.61 0.70 -4.35
C ARG A 18 -10.50 0.36 -3.37
N LEU A 19 -9.25 0.34 -3.82
CA LEU A 19 -8.10 0.03 -2.96
C LEU A 19 -7.82 1.16 -1.97
N SER A 20 -7.90 2.42 -2.39
CA SER A 20 -7.83 3.60 -1.53
C SER A 20 -8.89 3.59 -0.43
N PHE A 21 -10.13 3.22 -0.78
CA PHE A 21 -11.20 3.04 0.20
C PHE A 21 -10.86 1.93 1.21
N LEU A 22 -10.26 0.83 0.76
CA LEU A 22 -9.81 -0.24 1.64
C LEU A 22 -8.67 0.20 2.58
N PHE A 23 -7.68 0.98 2.09
CA PHE A 23 -6.64 1.58 2.94
C PHE A 23 -7.27 2.42 4.06
N PHE A 24 -8.23 3.27 3.70
CA PHE A 24 -8.92 4.13 4.65
C PHE A 24 -9.73 3.33 5.66
N LEU A 25 -10.46 2.29 5.21
CA LEU A 25 -11.27 1.45 6.09
C LEU A 25 -10.40 0.70 7.11
N ILE A 26 -9.27 0.13 6.67
CA ILE A 26 -8.33 -0.56 7.56
C ILE A 26 -7.75 0.41 8.58
N PHE A 27 -7.32 1.60 8.13
CA PHE A 27 -6.81 2.63 9.03
C PHE A 27 -7.87 3.10 10.03
N LEU A 28 -9.12 3.27 9.59
CA LEU A 28 -10.23 3.63 10.47
C LEU A 28 -10.46 2.58 11.55
N VAL A 29 -10.39 1.29 11.22
CA VAL A 29 -10.48 0.19 12.19
C VAL A 29 -9.29 0.23 13.16
N GLN A 30 -8.05 0.44 12.69
CA GLN A 30 -6.87 0.56 13.55
C GLN A 30 -7.06 1.65 14.62
N VAL A 31 -7.52 2.83 14.21
CA VAL A 31 -7.71 3.97 15.11
C VAL A 31 -8.93 3.78 16.02
N SER A 32 -10.04 3.29 15.50
CA SER A 32 -11.30 3.16 16.25
C SER A 32 -11.20 2.11 17.36
N PHE A 33 -10.47 1.02 17.11
CA PHE A 33 -10.31 -0.09 18.06
C PHE A 33 -8.95 -0.09 18.76
N ASN A 34 -8.09 0.90 18.48
CA ASN A 34 -6.73 0.99 18.99
C ASN A 34 -5.92 -0.31 18.77
N VAL A 35 -6.07 -0.90 17.60
CA VAL A 35 -5.44 -2.18 17.22
C VAL A 35 -4.14 -1.89 16.46
N ASP A 36 -3.05 -2.47 16.94
CA ASP A 36 -1.76 -2.44 16.25
C ASP A 36 -1.70 -3.57 15.20
N LEU A 37 -1.84 -3.20 13.92
CA LEU A 37 -1.66 -4.09 12.78
C LEU A 37 -0.23 -4.09 12.25
N GLY A 38 0.72 -3.45 12.94
CA GLY A 38 2.12 -3.36 12.53
C GLY A 38 2.81 -4.73 12.38
N PHE A 39 2.32 -5.76 13.07
CA PHE A 39 2.82 -7.13 12.90
C PHE A 39 2.57 -7.70 11.48
N LEU A 40 1.59 -7.16 10.75
CA LEU A 40 1.31 -7.50 9.36
C LEU A 40 2.11 -6.64 8.37
N GLY A 41 3.01 -5.76 8.86
CA GLY A 41 3.96 -5.00 8.04
C GLY A 41 5.16 -5.84 7.59
N ILE A 42 6.02 -5.25 6.75
CA ILE A 42 7.24 -5.90 6.28
C ILE A 42 8.36 -5.72 7.31
N TYR A 43 8.84 -6.84 7.85
CA TYR A 43 10.12 -6.90 8.54
C TYR A 43 11.12 -7.65 7.64
N PRO A 44 12.22 -7.01 7.21
CA PRO A 44 13.16 -7.63 6.29
C PRO A 44 13.76 -8.93 6.83
N GLN A 45 13.76 -9.98 5.99
CA GLN A 45 14.38 -11.28 6.26
C GLN A 45 13.83 -12.02 7.49
N LYS A 46 12.61 -11.71 7.94
CA LYS A 46 11.91 -12.47 8.98
C LYS A 46 10.71 -13.20 8.38
N LEU A 47 10.70 -14.53 8.54
CA LEU A 47 9.64 -15.40 8.01
C LEU A 47 8.26 -15.08 8.60
N ILE A 48 8.19 -14.67 9.87
CA ILE A 48 6.92 -14.31 10.52
C ILE A 48 6.26 -13.07 9.88
N HIS A 49 7.02 -12.24 9.16
CA HIS A 49 6.53 -11.06 8.45
C HIS A 49 6.37 -11.28 6.94
N LEU A 50 6.42 -12.54 6.47
CA LEU A 50 6.13 -12.86 5.07
C LEU A 50 4.71 -12.44 4.63
N PRO A 51 3.66 -12.49 5.48
CA PRO A 51 2.35 -11.91 5.13
C PRO A 51 2.42 -10.43 4.77
N GLY A 52 3.41 -9.70 5.29
CA GLY A 52 3.63 -8.29 4.98
C GLY A 52 3.91 -8.02 3.50
N ILE A 53 4.41 -9.00 2.74
CA ILE A 53 4.57 -8.85 1.27
C ILE A 53 3.22 -8.55 0.60
N PHE A 54 2.13 -9.09 1.16
CA PHE A 54 0.78 -8.92 0.64
C PHE A 54 -0.02 -7.86 1.38
N LEU A 55 0.28 -7.61 2.66
CA LEU A 55 -0.59 -6.83 3.53
C LEU A 55 -0.03 -5.46 3.89
N ALA A 56 1.30 -5.26 3.81
CA ALA A 56 1.92 -4.01 4.26
C ALA A 56 1.39 -2.76 3.55
N PRO A 57 1.13 -2.75 2.23
CA PRO A 57 0.58 -1.56 1.56
C PRO A 57 -0.79 -1.10 2.09
N PHE A 58 -1.52 -1.95 2.81
CA PHE A 58 -2.81 -1.60 3.39
C PHE A 58 -2.71 -1.00 4.79
N ILE A 59 -1.57 -1.16 5.47
CA ILE A 59 -1.40 -0.84 6.88
C ILE A 59 -0.64 0.47 7.01
N HIS A 60 -1.22 1.42 7.74
CA HIS A 60 -0.65 2.74 7.90
C HIS A 60 -0.55 3.08 9.39
N GLY A 61 0.60 3.63 9.79
CA GLY A 61 0.85 3.99 11.18
C GLY A 61 0.23 5.31 11.65
N ASN A 62 -0.03 6.23 10.72
CA ASN A 62 -0.64 7.52 11.02
C ASN A 62 -1.33 8.11 9.77
N ILE A 63 -2.15 9.13 10.00
CA ILE A 63 -2.94 9.77 8.95
C ILE A 63 -2.08 10.50 7.90
N TYR A 64 -0.95 11.10 8.31
CA TYR A 64 -0.06 11.79 7.37
C TYR A 64 0.56 10.81 6.38
N HIS A 65 0.98 9.65 6.87
CA HIS A 65 1.54 8.57 6.05
C HIS A 65 0.47 8.01 5.07
N LEU A 66 -0.76 7.79 5.53
CA LEU A 66 -1.88 7.41 4.66
C LEU A 66 -2.10 8.43 3.54
N LEU A 67 -2.23 9.71 3.87
CA LEU A 67 -2.51 10.76 2.88
C LEU A 67 -1.34 10.95 1.89
N ALA A 68 -0.11 10.84 2.37
CA ALA A 68 1.09 10.95 1.52
C ALA A 68 1.19 9.84 0.47
N ASN A 69 0.65 8.65 0.75
CA ASN A 69 0.62 7.55 -0.22
C ASN A 69 -0.65 7.52 -1.05
N LEU A 70 -1.78 7.98 -0.50
CA LEU A 70 -3.07 7.98 -1.19
C LEU A 70 -3.03 8.79 -2.49
N ALA A 71 -2.44 10.00 -2.45
CA ALA A 71 -2.34 10.88 -3.61
C ALA A 71 -1.53 10.27 -4.77
N PRO A 72 -0.25 9.86 -4.59
CA PRO A 72 0.52 9.23 -5.65
C PRO A 72 -0.09 7.90 -6.09
N PHE A 73 -0.65 7.09 -5.17
CA PHE A 73 -1.30 5.83 -5.52
C PHE A 73 -2.49 6.04 -6.47
N LEU A 74 -3.37 6.99 -6.16
CA LEU A 74 -4.52 7.33 -7.01
C LEU A 74 -4.06 7.81 -8.39
N ILE A 75 -3.07 8.71 -8.44
CA ILE A 75 -2.58 9.27 -9.71
C ILE A 75 -1.89 8.20 -10.57
N LEU A 76 -0.93 7.47 -10.01
CA LEU A 76 -0.12 6.49 -10.75
C LEU A 76 -0.95 5.32 -11.23
N THR A 77 -1.81 4.78 -10.37
CA THR A 77 -2.65 3.64 -10.72
C THR A 77 -3.74 4.06 -11.72
N THR A 78 -4.37 5.23 -11.54
CA THR A 78 -5.33 5.73 -12.55
C THR A 78 -4.64 5.92 -13.89
N THR A 79 -3.43 6.48 -13.91
CA THR A 79 -2.62 6.65 -15.12
C THR A 79 -2.32 5.30 -15.79
N LEU A 80 -1.91 4.30 -15.00
CA LEU A 80 -1.64 2.94 -15.48
C LEU A 80 -2.88 2.34 -16.15
N TYR A 81 -4.03 2.35 -15.49
CA TYR A 81 -5.27 1.79 -16.03
C TYR A 81 -5.86 2.64 -17.18
N PHE A 82 -5.53 3.93 -17.26
CA PHE A 82 -5.99 4.79 -18.34
C PHE A 82 -5.23 4.51 -19.64
N PHE A 83 -3.89 4.46 -19.58
CA PHE A 83 -3.03 4.32 -20.76
C PHE A 83 -2.73 2.87 -21.14
N TYR A 84 -2.66 1.95 -20.17
CA TYR A 84 -2.20 0.57 -20.38
C TYR A 84 -3.23 -0.47 -19.91
N ASP A 85 -4.53 -0.19 -20.08
CA ASP A 85 -5.67 -1.01 -19.63
C ASP A 85 -5.50 -2.53 -19.88
N ARG A 86 -5.02 -2.93 -21.05
CA ARG A 86 -4.82 -4.35 -21.42
C ARG A 86 -3.79 -5.10 -20.57
N VAL A 87 -2.80 -4.40 -20.03
CA VAL A 87 -1.72 -4.99 -19.22
C VAL A 87 -1.67 -4.45 -17.80
N ALA A 88 -2.57 -3.52 -17.46
CA ALA A 88 -2.58 -2.79 -16.20
C ALA A 88 -2.59 -3.73 -14.99
N ASP A 89 -3.45 -4.76 -14.98
CA ASP A 89 -3.50 -5.73 -13.87
C ASP A 89 -2.18 -6.47 -13.69
N LYS A 90 -1.57 -6.93 -14.79
CA LYS A 90 -0.28 -7.64 -14.74
C LYS A 90 0.82 -6.72 -14.20
N VAL A 91 0.88 -5.49 -14.70
CA VAL A 91 1.88 -4.49 -14.27
C VAL A 91 1.64 -4.12 -12.81
N PHE A 92 0.41 -3.85 -12.40
CA PHE A 92 0.04 -3.51 -11.04
C PHE A 92 0.49 -4.59 -10.06
N TRP A 93 0.07 -5.84 -10.26
CA TRP A 93 0.42 -6.94 -9.37
C TRP A 93 1.91 -7.29 -9.39
N SER A 94 2.58 -7.14 -10.55
CA SER A 94 4.02 -7.33 -10.63
C SER A 94 4.77 -6.27 -9.83
N VAL A 95 4.46 -4.98 -10.04
CA VAL A 95 5.08 -3.89 -9.28
C VAL A 95 4.77 -4.04 -7.80
N TYR A 96 3.51 -4.33 -7.45
CA TYR A 96 3.07 -4.58 -6.09
C TYR A 96 3.90 -5.67 -5.39
N LEU A 97 3.92 -6.89 -5.93
CA LEU A 97 4.58 -8.02 -5.27
C LEU A 97 6.10 -7.92 -5.32
N ILE A 98 6.67 -7.54 -6.47
CA ILE A 98 8.12 -7.46 -6.64
C ILE A 98 8.69 -6.37 -5.73
N THR A 99 8.04 -5.20 -5.62
CA THR A 99 8.52 -4.12 -4.75
C THR A 99 8.53 -4.57 -3.29
N ASN A 100 7.43 -5.14 -2.82
CA ASN A 100 7.34 -5.63 -1.44
C ASN A 100 8.33 -6.78 -1.15
N LEU A 101 8.54 -7.68 -2.12
CA LEU A 101 9.54 -8.75 -2.02
C LEU A 101 10.96 -8.18 -1.97
N ILE A 102 11.29 -7.21 -2.82
CA ILE A 102 12.60 -6.53 -2.82
C ILE A 102 12.84 -5.86 -1.46
N VAL A 103 11.86 -5.15 -0.92
CA VAL A 103 11.95 -4.52 0.41
C VAL A 103 12.16 -5.58 1.48
N TRP A 104 11.49 -6.73 1.41
CA TRP A 104 11.69 -7.82 2.37
C TRP A 104 13.08 -8.48 2.27
N VAL A 105 13.62 -8.65 1.07
CA VAL A 105 14.95 -9.28 0.85
C VAL A 105 16.10 -8.33 1.22
N ILE A 106 16.05 -7.10 0.68
CA ILE A 106 17.18 -6.15 0.68
C ILE A 106 17.03 -5.10 1.80
N GLY A 107 15.84 -4.94 2.37
CA GLY A 107 15.57 -3.97 3.41
C GLY A 107 16.54 -4.08 4.59
N ARG A 108 17.08 -2.94 5.01
CA ARG A 108 17.91 -2.88 6.20
C ARG A 108 17.05 -2.97 7.45
N ARG A 109 17.51 -3.73 8.44
CA ARG A 109 16.88 -3.78 9.77
C ARG A 109 17.18 -2.48 10.50
N ILE A 110 16.36 -1.47 10.26
CA ILE A 110 16.41 -0.22 11.02
C ILE A 110 15.58 -0.45 12.28
N PHE A 111 16.26 -0.59 13.42
CA PHE A 111 15.60 -0.59 14.72
C PHE A 111 15.31 0.86 15.10
N ILE A 112 14.03 1.24 15.07
CA ILE A 112 13.59 2.48 15.71
C ILE A 112 13.05 2.07 17.08
N LEU A 113 13.71 2.51 18.15
CA LEU A 113 13.21 2.37 19.51
C LEU A 113 11.92 3.19 19.64
N GLY A 114 10.76 2.53 19.63
CA GLY A 114 9.47 3.19 19.86
C GLY A 114 9.33 3.64 21.32
N LEU A 115 8.56 4.71 21.56
CA LEU A 115 8.29 5.36 22.86
C LEU A 115 7.72 4.45 23.97
N ARG A 116 7.53 3.14 23.73
CA ARG A 116 6.95 2.18 24.68
C ARG A 116 7.71 0.84 24.76
N GLY A 117 9.01 0.81 24.47
CA GLY A 117 9.86 -0.38 24.70
C GLY A 117 9.56 -1.62 23.84
N SER A 118 8.55 -1.56 22.97
CA SER A 118 8.33 -2.55 21.92
C SER A 118 9.31 -2.30 20.77
N CYS A 119 10.11 -3.30 20.42
CA CYS A 119 10.94 -3.29 19.21
C CYS A 119 10.04 -3.37 17.96
N THR A 120 9.35 -2.28 17.62
CA THR A 120 8.65 -2.15 16.35
C THR A 120 9.69 -1.82 15.28
N ALA A 121 9.96 -2.77 14.39
CA ALA A 121 10.63 -2.42 13.15
C ALA A 121 9.64 -1.58 12.35
N TRP A 122 9.96 -0.30 12.23
CA TRP A 122 9.44 0.53 11.16
C TRP A 122 10.53 0.60 10.09
N PRO A 123 10.41 -0.19 9.01
CA PRO A 123 10.97 0.24 7.74
C PRO A 123 9.96 0.07 6.62
N ALA A 124 9.63 1.18 5.95
CA ALA A 124 8.73 1.29 4.80
C ALA A 124 7.30 0.80 5.13
N PHE A 125 6.33 1.67 5.33
CA PHE A 125 5.95 2.79 4.50
C PHE A 125 5.64 3.99 5.39
#